data_AF-A0A967MWI8-F1
#
_entry.id   AF-A0A967MWI8-F1
#
_cell.length_a   1.000
_cell.length_b   1.000
_cell.length_c   1.000
_cell.angle_alpha   90.00
_cell.angle_beta   90.00
_cell.angle_gamma   90.00
#
_symmetry.space_group_name_H-M   'P 1'
#
loop_
_entity.id
_entity.type
_entity.pdbx_description
1 polymer ?
#
loop_
_entity_poly.entity_id
_entity_poly.type
_entity_poly.pdbx_seq_one_letter_code
_entity_poly.pdbx_strand_id
1 'polypeptide(L)'
;MDAPYELNFRPIDEHERDEFETVLHGFVALEADKPRNEASSVFARYDRPSGCWVLGFDTHAALKAFKDHWRARVARLDRIAGLTHTNGS
;
A
#
# COMPACT_ATOMS: atom_id res chain seq x y z
N MET A 1 -5.47 -7.31 -24.37
CA MET A 1 -5.48 -6.67 -23.04
C MET A 1 -4.05 -6.73 -22.54
N ASP A 2 -3.42 -5.58 -22.30
CA ASP A 2 -2.12 -5.52 -21.64
C ASP A 2 -2.21 -6.17 -20.26
N ALA A 3 -1.12 -6.81 -19.83
CA ALA A 3 -1.05 -7.37 -18.48
C ALA A 3 -1.10 -6.24 -17.45
N PRO A 4 -1.81 -6.40 -16.33
CA PRO A 4 -1.82 -5.39 -15.28
C PRO A 4 -0.41 -5.19 -14.72
N TYR A 5 -0.14 -3.97 -14.24
CA TYR A 5 1.09 -3.70 -13.50
C TYR A 5 0.95 -4.32 -12.11
N GLU A 6 1.86 -5.22 -11.74
CA GLU A 6 1.73 -5.99 -10.50
C GLU A 6 2.69 -5.53 -9.39
N LEU A 7 2.23 -5.61 -8.15
CA LEU A 7 3.02 -5.47 -6.94
C LEU A 7 2.78 -6.69 -6.04
N ASN A 8 3.86 -7.39 -5.72
CA ASN A 8 3.85 -8.45 -4.72
C ASN A 8 4.41 -7.87 -3.43
N PHE A 9 3.64 -7.94 -2.35
CA PHE A 9 4.04 -7.46 -1.04
C PHE A 9 3.95 -8.59 -0.02
N ARG A 10 5.07 -8.87 0.66
CA ARG A 10 5.15 -9.86 1.72
C ARG A 10 5.45 -9.15 3.02
N PRO A 11 4.46 -8.97 3.92
CA PRO A 11 4.70 -8.39 5.23
C PRO A 11 5.66 -9.27 6.04
N ILE A 12 6.52 -8.62 6.82
CA ILE A 12 7.49 -9.24 7.72
C ILE A 12 6.82 -9.67 9.02
N ASP A 13 5.82 -8.90 9.49
CA ASP A 13 5.08 -9.17 10.72
C ASP A 13 3.61 -8.71 10.61
N GLU A 14 2.83 -8.99 11.66
CA GLU A 14 1.41 -8.64 11.73
C GLU A 14 1.18 -7.12 11.74
N HIS A 15 2.05 -6.34 12.36
CA HIS A 15 1.92 -4.89 12.39
C HIS A 15 2.13 -4.31 10.98
N GLU A 16 3.13 -4.77 10.24
CA GLU A 16 3.35 -4.34 8.85
C GLU A 16 2.18 -4.76 7.94
N ARG A 17 1.60 -5.96 8.16
CA ARG A 17 0.39 -6.40 7.45
C ARG A 17 -0.77 -5.42 7.67
N ASP A 18 -1.10 -5.12 8.93
CA ASP A 18 -2.25 -4.30 9.28
C ASP A 18 -2.09 -2.84 8.78
N GLU A 19 -0.85 -2.33 8.83
CA GLU A 19 -0.50 -1.02 8.27
C GLU A 19 -0.61 -1.00 6.74
N PHE A 20 -0.16 -2.06 6.07
CA PHE A 20 -0.30 -2.22 4.63
C PHE A 20 -1.77 -2.31 4.21
N GLU A 21 -2.59 -3.09 4.92
CA GLU A 21 -4.04 -3.19 4.70
C GLU A 21 -4.71 -1.82 4.86
N THR A 22 -4.34 -1.07 5.89
CA THR A 22 -4.85 0.30 6.11
C THR A 22 -4.53 1.22 4.93
N VAL A 23 -3.30 1.17 4.42
CA VAL A 23 -2.89 1.95 3.23
C VAL A 23 -3.63 1.50 1.97
N LEU A 24 -3.79 0.19 1.78
CA LEU A 24 -4.53 -0.36 0.65
C LEU A 24 -5.98 0.11 0.64
N HIS A 25 -6.67 -0.03 1.76
CA HIS A 25 -8.06 0.43 1.88
C HIS A 25 -8.19 1.94 1.66
N GLY A 26 -7.27 2.73 2.24
CA GLY A 26 -7.24 4.18 2.03
C GLY A 26 -7.00 4.55 0.57
N PHE A 27 -6.08 3.87 -0.12
CA PHE A 27 -5.80 4.12 -1.53
C PHE A 27 -6.99 3.77 -2.42
N VAL A 28 -7.64 2.63 -2.19
CA VAL A 28 -8.85 2.23 -2.94
C VAL A 28 -9.97 3.24 -2.76
N ALA A 29 -10.18 3.75 -1.53
CA ALA A 29 -11.16 4.79 -1.27
C ALA A 29 -10.83 6.09 -2.04
N LEU A 30 -9.56 6.52 -2.02
CA LEU A 30 -9.11 7.70 -2.76
C LEU A 30 -9.28 7.56 -4.28
N GLU A 31 -9.02 6.38 -4.85
CA GLU A 31 -9.28 6.12 -6.27
C GLU A 31 -10.78 6.12 -6.58
N ALA A 32 -11.61 5.61 -5.68
CA ALA A 32 -13.07 5.58 -5.84
C ALA A 32 -13.71 6.99 -5.79
N ASP A 33 -13.11 7.92 -5.05
CA ASP A 33 -13.55 9.32 -4.97
C ASP A 33 -13.16 10.16 -6.21
N LYS A 34 -12.24 9.67 -7.05
CA LYS A 34 -11.85 10.39 -8.27
C LYS A 34 -12.95 10.38 -9.32
N PRO A 35 -13.00 11.41 -10.19
CA PRO A 35 -13.78 11.35 -11.42
C PRO A 35 -13.46 10.09 -12.23
N ARG A 36 -14.46 9.48 -12.88
CA ARG A 36 -14.32 8.20 -13.60
C ARG A 36 -13.23 8.21 -14.68
N ASN A 37 -12.93 9.37 -15.26
CA ASN A 37 -11.87 9.57 -16.26
C ASN A 37 -10.46 9.69 -15.65
N GLU A 38 -10.35 9.77 -14.32
CA GLU A 38 -9.10 9.92 -13.56
C GLU A 38 -8.86 8.77 -12.56
N ALA A 39 -9.92 8.04 -12.21
CA ALA A 39 -9.85 6.86 -11.34
C ALA A 39 -9.07 5.73 -12.01
N SER A 40 -8.13 5.15 -11.27
CA SER A 40 -7.40 3.95 -11.70
C SER A 40 -8.02 2.69 -11.08
N SER A 41 -8.03 1.61 -11.84
CA SER A 41 -8.50 0.31 -11.35
C SER A 41 -7.42 -0.38 -10.53
N VAL A 42 -7.75 -0.70 -9.28
CA VAL A 42 -6.88 -1.46 -8.38
C VAL A 42 -7.55 -2.77 -8.02
N PHE A 43 -6.84 -3.87 -8.24
CA PHE A 43 -7.21 -5.19 -7.75
C PHE A 43 -6.23 -5.59 -6.66
N ALA A 44 -6.71 -6.16 -5.56
CA ALA A 44 -5.86 -6.68 -4.51
C ALA A 44 -6.37 -8.03 -4.02
N ARG A 45 -5.45 -8.98 -3.86
CA ARG A 45 -5.72 -10.31 -3.35
C ARG A 45 -4.68 -10.68 -2.31
N TYR A 46 -5.14 -11.16 -1.16
CA TYR A 46 -4.28 -11.83 -0.19
C TYR A 46 -4.19 -13.33 -0.51
N ASP A 47 -2.98 -13.81 -0.77
CA ASP A 47 -2.70 -15.23 -0.89
C ASP A 47 -2.29 -15.78 0.49
N ARG A 48 -3.27 -16.35 1.20
CA ARG A 48 -3.07 -16.94 2.53
C ARG A 48 -1.92 -17.96 2.59
N PRO A 49 -1.76 -18.89 1.61
CA PRO A 49 -0.69 -19.87 1.65
C PRO A 49 0.72 -19.26 1.62
N SER A 50 0.94 -18.22 0.81
CA SER A 50 2.24 -17.55 0.72
C SER A 50 2.40 -16.36 1.67
N GLY A 51 1.34 -15.99 2.39
CA GLY A 51 1.29 -14.80 3.22
C GLY A 51 1.53 -13.51 2.43
N CYS A 52 1.24 -13.51 1.12
CA CYS A 52 1.62 -12.44 0.20
C CYS A 52 0.38 -11.72 -0.32
N TRP A 53 0.46 -10.40 -0.38
CA TRP A 53 -0.49 -9.58 -1.12
C TRP A 53 -0.05 -9.47 -2.58
N VAL A 54 -0.98 -9.69 -3.49
CA VAL A 54 -0.81 -9.47 -4.94
C VAL A 54 -1.75 -8.35 -5.34
N LEU A 55 -1.18 -7.24 -5.80
CA LEU A 55 -1.93 -6.08 -6.27
C LEU A 55 -1.73 -5.93 -7.77
N GLY A 56 -2.82 -5.66 -8.50
CA GLY A 56 -2.81 -5.35 -9.92
C GLY A 56 -3.34 -3.94 -10.16
N PHE A 57 -2.66 -3.19 -11.03
CA PHE A 57 -3.01 -1.83 -11.42
C PHE A 57 -3.17 -1.77 -12.94
N ASP A 58 -4.17 -1.04 -13.41
CA ASP A 58 -4.40 -0.80 -14.84
C ASP A 58 -3.36 0.15 -15.47
N THR A 59 -2.73 1.00 -14.66
CA THR A 59 -1.71 1.95 -15.13
C THR A 59 -0.44 1.92 -14.28
N HIS A 60 0.70 2.21 -14.92
CA HIS A 60 1.98 2.39 -14.21
C HIS A 60 1.94 3.58 -13.24
N ALA A 61 1.16 4.61 -13.58
CA ALA A 61 0.96 5.78 -12.73
C ALA A 61 0.28 5.41 -11.40
N ALA A 62 -0.75 4.56 -11.45
CA ALA A 62 -1.43 4.06 -10.25
C ALA A 62 -0.51 3.21 -9.37
N LEU A 63 0.27 2.30 -9.98
CA LEU A 63 1.29 1.52 -9.26
C LEU A 63 2.30 2.44 -8.56
N LYS A 64 2.79 3.46 -9.26
CA LYS A 64 3.74 4.42 -8.69
C LYS A 64 3.11 5.21 -7.55
N ALA A 65 1.89 5.72 -7.73
CA ALA A 65 1.17 6.46 -6.70
C ALA A 65 0.95 5.63 -5.43
N PHE A 66 0.59 4.35 -5.58
CA PHE A 66 0.46 3.43 -4.45
C PHE A 66 1.79 3.23 -3.72
N LYS A 67 2.90 2.97 -4.45
CA LYS A 67 4.23 2.83 -3.86
C LYS A 67 4.67 4.07 -3.09
N ASP A 68 4.40 5.25 -3.64
CA ASP A 68 4.71 6.52 -2.98
C ASP A 68 3.88 6.71 -1.71
N HIS A 69 2.59 6.34 -1.74
CA HIS A 69 1.70 6.38 -0.58
C HIS A 69 2.17 5.43 0.54
N TRP A 70 2.50 4.18 0.19
CA TRP A 70 3.06 3.21 1.13
C TRP A 70 4.38 3.71 1.75
N ARG A 71 5.30 4.21 0.93
CA ARG A 71 6.58 4.75 1.41
C ARG A 71 6.39 5.92 2.37
N ALA A 72 5.44 6.81 2.09
CA ALA A 72 5.12 7.93 2.98
C ALA A 72 4.55 7.45 4.32
N ARG A 73 3.72 6.40 4.33
CA ARG A 73 3.22 5.78 5.56
C ARG A 73 4.35 5.17 6.39
N VAL A 74 5.20 4.34 5.78
CA VAL A 74 6.34 3.71 6.46
C VAL A 74 7.28 4.76 7.06
N ALA A 75 7.62 5.82 6.30
CA ALA A 75 8.46 6.91 6.81
C ALA A 75 7.84 7.64 8.02
N ARG A 76 6.50 7.72 8.08
CA ARG A 76 5.78 8.28 9.23
C ARG A 76 5.81 7.35 10.44
N LEU A 77 5.65 6.04 10.23
CA LEU A 77 5.72 5.04 11.30
C LEU A 77 7.13 5.00 11.91
N ASP A 78 8.17 4.97 11.08
CA ASP A 78 9.57 4.99 11.51
C ASP A 78 9.90 6.26 12.32
N ARG A 79 9.40 7.42 11.87
CA ARG A 79 9.55 8.67 12.63
C ARG A 79 8.88 8.61 14.01
N ILE A 80 7.68 8.02 14.12
CA ILE A 80 6.99 7.87 15.42
C ILE A 80 7.76 6.90 16.32
N ALA A 81 8.21 5.78 15.77
CA ALA A 81 9.04 4.81 16.50
C ALA A 81 10.36 5.45 16.99
N GLY A 82 11.02 6.25 16.15
CA GLY A 82 12.25 6.96 16.50
C GLY A 82 12.09 8.05 17.56
N LEU A 83 10.96 8.78 17.55
CA LEU A 83 10.65 9.80 18.57
C LEU A 83 10.30 9.19 19.95
N THR A 84 9.86 7.93 19.96
CA THR A 84 9.52 7.22 21.22
C THR A 84 10.78 6.73 21.96
N HIS A 85 11.92 6.62 21.28
CA HIS A 85 13.17 6.12 21.85
C HIS A 85 14.12 7.22 22.40
N THR A 86 13.82 8.51 22.26
CA THR A 86 14.75 9.60 22.66
C THR A 86 14.44 10.29 24.00
N ASN A 87 13.41 9.86 24.74
CA ASN A 87 13.14 10.39 26.10
C ASN A 87 13.55 9.37 27.17
N GLY A 88 14.86 9.21 27.36
CA GLY A 88 15.42 8.32 28.36
C GLY A 88 16.91 8.54 28.56
N SER A 89 17.31 9.76 28.94
CA SER A 89 18.62 10.06 29.53
C SER A 89 18.52 11.31 30.40
#